data_AF-A0A7C2VPP8-F1
#
_entry.id   AF-A0A7C2VPP8-F1
#
_cell.length_a   1.000
_cell.length_b   1.000
_cell.length_c   1.000
_cell.angle_alpha   90.00
_cell.angle_beta   90.00
_cell.angle_gamma   90.00
#
_symmetry.space_group_name_H-M   'P 1'
#
loop_
_entity.id
_entity.type
_entity.pdbx_description
1 polymer ?
#
loop_
_entity_poly.entity_id
_entity_poly.type
_entity_poly.pdbx_seq_one_letter_code
_entity_poly.pdbx_strand_id
1 'polypeptide(L)'
;VAWWFAGHWRRRMRENIAISLGNRLSSEERDQIAKAALRNMFLGFVELLYSIHSVEEVLDGIPWKGKEILEESLKAGRGVIAVTAHIGNFTLIAAAMNLQGYPFRMIVKDPKHPRMARTFQQLRERQGTQWIPALPP
;
A
#
# COMPACT_ATOMS: atom_id res chain seq x y z
N VAL A 1 0.22 -22.94 -4.18
CA VAL A 1 1.62 -23.42 -4.26
C VAL A 1 2.56 -22.64 -3.34
N ALA A 2 2.66 -21.30 -3.47
CA ALA A 2 3.59 -20.47 -2.67
C ALA A 2 3.53 -20.67 -1.13
N TRP A 3 2.34 -20.88 -0.56
CA TRP A 3 2.15 -21.10 0.89
C TRP A 3 2.97 -22.27 1.47
N TRP A 4 3.14 -23.34 0.68
CA TRP A 4 3.78 -24.56 1.14
C TRP A 4 5.31 -24.43 1.16
N PHE A 5 5.88 -23.62 0.26
CA PHE A 5 7.32 -23.39 0.13
C PHE A 5 7.84 -22.19 0.94
N ALA A 6 6.94 -21.34 1.45
CA ALA A 6 7.29 -20.14 2.21
C ALA A 6 7.49 -20.42 3.73
N GLY A 7 8.24 -21.48 4.11
CA GLY A 7 8.28 -21.97 5.50
C GLY A 7 8.59 -20.91 6.56
N HIS A 8 9.68 -20.14 6.37
CA HIS A 8 10.06 -19.06 7.29
C HIS A 8 9.05 -17.90 7.32
N TRP A 9 8.54 -17.49 6.15
CA TRP A 9 7.57 -16.40 6.03
C TRP A 9 6.21 -16.78 6.61
N ARG A 10 5.77 -18.03 6.41
CA ARG A 10 4.55 -18.59 7.00
C ARG A 10 4.61 -18.52 8.52
N ARG A 11 5.73 -18.91 9.14
CA ARG A 11 5.92 -18.79 10.58
C ARG A 11 5.78 -17.35 11.06
N ARG A 12 6.48 -16.41 10.40
CA ARG A 12 6.38 -14.98 10.72
C ARG A 12 4.96 -14.41 10.59
N MET A 13 4.24 -14.81 9.53
CA MET A 13 2.86 -14.37 9.34
C MET A 13 1.95 -14.88 10.47
N ARG A 14 2.09 -16.16 10.87
CA ARG A 14 1.33 -16.72 12.01
C ARG A 14 1.65 -16.02 13.32
N GLU A 15 2.93 -15.74 13.59
CA GLU A 15 3.37 -15.02 14.78
C GLU A 15 2.81 -13.60 14.81
N ASN A 16 2.88 -12.86 13.71
CA ASN A 16 2.30 -11.53 13.61
C ASN A 16 0.79 -11.55 13.86
N ILE A 17 0.05 -12.50 13.26
CA ILE A 17 -1.39 -12.64 13.50
C ILE A 17 -1.67 -12.97 14.96
N ALA A 18 -0.89 -13.85 15.59
CA ALA A 18 -1.04 -14.21 16.99
C ALA A 18 -0.79 -13.01 17.93
N ILE A 19 0.20 -12.17 17.61
CA ILE A 19 0.49 -10.94 18.37
C ILE A 19 -0.65 -9.93 18.19
N SER A 20 -1.15 -9.73 16.96
CA SER A 20 -2.16 -8.72 16.67
C SER A 20 -3.59 -9.09 17.10
N LEU A 21 -3.96 -10.38 17.02
CA LEU A 21 -5.32 -10.87 17.28
C LEU A 21 -5.43 -11.77 18.52
N GLY A 22 -4.30 -12.01 19.19
CA GLY A 22 -4.22 -12.83 20.41
C GLY A 22 -4.60 -14.30 20.17
N ASN A 23 -5.02 -14.96 21.25
CA ASN A 23 -5.44 -16.37 21.22
C ASN A 23 -6.90 -16.57 20.78
N ARG A 24 -7.52 -15.56 20.16
CA ARG A 24 -8.92 -15.62 19.71
C ARG A 24 -9.13 -16.53 18.49
N LEU A 25 -8.04 -16.87 17.80
CA LEU A 25 -8.06 -17.63 16.57
C LEU A 25 -7.33 -18.96 16.75
N SER A 26 -7.93 -20.02 16.22
CA SER A 26 -7.33 -21.33 16.01
C SER A 26 -6.15 -21.26 15.04
N SER A 27 -5.37 -22.34 14.96
CA SER A 27 -4.21 -22.40 14.06
C SER A 27 -4.64 -22.34 12.58
N GLU A 28 -5.79 -22.91 12.29
CA GLU A 28 -6.42 -23.01 10.98
C GLU A 28 -6.93 -21.64 10.51
N GLU A 29 -7.57 -20.87 11.40
CA GLU A 29 -8.03 -19.51 11.09
C GLU A 29 -6.86 -18.56 10.83
N ARG A 30 -5.78 -18.68 11.62
CA ARG A 30 -4.53 -17.92 11.37
C ARG A 30 -3.95 -18.25 10.00
N ASP A 31 -3.99 -19.51 9.60
CA ASP A 31 -3.55 -19.96 8.28
C ASP A 31 -4.41 -19.39 7.15
N GLN A 32 -5.72 -19.35 7.33
CA GLN A 32 -6.63 -18.76 6.36
C GLN A 32 -6.35 -17.26 6.17
N ILE A 33 -6.18 -16.52 7.27
CA ILE A 33 -5.85 -15.09 7.22
C ILE A 33 -4.49 -14.88 6.56
N ALA A 34 -3.48 -15.66 6.92
CA ALA A 34 -2.15 -15.53 6.34
C ALA A 34 -2.15 -15.84 4.82
N LYS A 35 -2.88 -16.87 4.38
CA LYS A 35 -3.06 -17.16 2.95
C LYS A 35 -3.79 -16.02 2.23
N ALA A 36 -4.83 -15.46 2.85
CA ALA A 36 -5.56 -14.33 2.29
C ALA A 36 -4.69 -13.08 2.19
N ALA A 37 -3.89 -12.77 3.21
CA ALA A 37 -2.94 -11.65 3.20
C ALA A 37 -1.88 -11.82 2.10
N LEU A 38 -1.34 -13.05 1.93
CA LEU A 38 -0.40 -13.34 0.85
C LEU A 38 -1.05 -13.14 -0.53
N ARG A 39 -2.29 -13.63 -0.71
CA ARG A 39 -3.06 -13.41 -1.94
C ARG A 39 -3.26 -11.92 -2.21
N ASN A 40 -3.71 -11.15 -1.21
CA ASN A 40 -3.95 -9.72 -1.35
C ASN A 40 -2.66 -8.94 -1.66
N MET A 41 -1.52 -9.35 -1.09
CA MET A 41 -0.22 -8.78 -1.45
C MET A 41 0.11 -9.01 -2.93
N PHE A 42 -0.08 -10.23 -3.44
CA PHE A 42 0.15 -10.51 -4.86
C PHE A 42 -0.82 -9.78 -5.78
N LEU A 43 -2.11 -9.71 -5.41
CA LEU A 43 -3.10 -8.91 -6.14
C LEU A 43 -2.71 -7.43 -6.17
N GLY A 44 -2.27 -6.87 -5.04
CA GLY A 44 -1.78 -5.50 -4.97
C GLY A 44 -0.57 -5.24 -5.87
N PHE A 45 0.34 -6.21 -6.02
CA PHE A 45 1.43 -6.12 -7.01
C PHE A 45 0.92 -6.14 -8.45
N VAL A 46 -0.09 -6.97 -8.76
CA VAL A 46 -0.70 -7.00 -10.09
C VAL A 46 -1.40 -5.68 -10.40
N GLU A 47 -2.21 -5.16 -9.48
CA GLU A 47 -2.86 -3.85 -9.59
C GLU A 47 -1.84 -2.72 -9.77
N LEU A 48 -0.74 -2.75 -9.01
CA LEU A 48 0.35 -1.79 -9.13
C LEU A 48 0.98 -1.83 -10.54
N LEU A 49 1.27 -3.01 -11.07
CA LEU A 49 1.83 -3.15 -12.42
C LEU A 49 0.81 -2.76 -13.50
N TYR A 50 -0.47 -3.09 -13.32
CA TYR A 50 -1.53 -2.74 -14.26
C TYR A 50 -1.78 -1.22 -14.31
N SER A 51 -1.70 -0.55 -13.15
CA SER A 51 -1.88 0.91 -13.04
C SER A 51 -0.88 1.75 -13.84
N ILE A 52 0.20 1.15 -14.35
CA ILE A 52 1.11 1.78 -15.31
C ILE A 52 0.41 2.15 -16.62
N HIS A 53 -0.57 1.35 -17.01
CA HIS A 53 -1.30 1.52 -18.27
C HIS A 53 -2.52 2.42 -18.08
N SER A 54 -3.25 2.23 -16.98
CA SER A 54 -4.45 3.00 -16.65
C SER A 54 -4.65 3.03 -15.14
N VAL A 55 -4.21 4.11 -14.48
CA VAL A 55 -4.37 4.26 -13.03
C VAL A 55 -5.81 4.67 -12.69
N GLU A 56 -6.45 5.40 -13.60
CA GLU A 56 -7.84 5.80 -13.54
C GLU A 56 -8.76 4.58 -13.53
N GLU A 57 -8.54 3.60 -14.41
CA GLU A 57 -9.35 2.37 -14.46
C GLU A 57 -9.18 1.52 -13.19
N VAL A 58 -7.96 1.43 -12.64
CA VAL A 58 -7.72 0.71 -11.38
C VAL A 58 -8.46 1.36 -10.21
N LEU A 59 -8.59 2.68 -10.24
CA LEU A 59 -9.14 3.47 -9.15
C LEU A 59 -10.60 3.89 -9.36
N ASP A 60 -11.16 3.59 -10.53
CA ASP A 60 -12.54 3.90 -10.87
C ASP A 60 -13.50 3.17 -9.94
N GLY A 61 -14.56 3.87 -9.53
CA GLY A 61 -15.58 3.31 -8.64
C GLY A 61 -15.10 2.94 -7.23
N ILE A 62 -13.84 3.23 -6.83
CA ILE A 62 -13.41 2.99 -5.44
C ILE A 62 -14.17 3.95 -4.51
N PRO A 63 -14.84 3.46 -3.46
CA PRO A 63 -15.59 4.31 -2.55
C PRO A 63 -14.66 5.10 -1.62
N TRP A 64 -14.90 6.41 -1.54
CA TRP A 64 -14.20 7.32 -0.65
C TRP A 64 -15.05 7.60 0.59
N LYS A 65 -14.56 7.27 1.77
CA LYS A 65 -15.22 7.55 3.06
C LYS A 65 -14.38 8.55 3.84
N GLY A 66 -15.02 9.55 4.46
CA GLY A 66 -14.33 10.56 5.24
C GLY A 66 -13.66 11.65 4.40
N LYS A 67 -14.14 11.91 3.17
CA LYS A 67 -13.60 12.95 2.28
C LYS A 67 -13.81 14.35 2.87
N GLU A 68 -14.96 14.54 3.50
CA GLU A 68 -15.34 15.75 4.24
C GLU A 68 -14.33 16.10 5.34
N ILE A 69 -13.79 15.10 6.05
CA ILE A 69 -12.80 15.30 7.12
C ILE A 69 -11.48 15.84 6.52
N LEU A 70 -11.06 15.30 5.37
CA LEU A 70 -9.89 15.78 4.67
C LEU A 70 -10.09 17.23 4.18
N GLU A 71 -11.23 17.52 3.56
CA GLU A 71 -11.55 18.85 3.04
C GLU A 71 -11.61 19.91 4.15
N GLU A 72 -12.26 19.60 5.28
CA GLU A 72 -12.30 20.46 6.46
C GLU A 72 -10.90 20.71 7.04
N SER A 73 -10.08 19.67 7.13
CA SER A 73 -8.70 19.79 7.62
C SER A 73 -7.84 20.67 6.70
N LEU A 74 -8.03 20.55 5.38
CA LEU A 74 -7.31 21.36 4.39
C LEU A 74 -7.73 22.85 4.43
N LYS A 75 -9.00 23.16 4.75
CA LYS A 75 -9.48 24.55 4.91
C LYS A 75 -8.74 25.33 5.99
N ALA A 76 -8.13 24.66 6.97
CA ALA A 76 -7.33 25.31 8.00
C ALA A 76 -6.00 25.89 7.46
N GLY A 77 -5.62 25.61 6.20
CA GLY A 77 -4.46 26.20 5.55
C GLY A 77 -3.10 25.70 6.06
N ARG A 78 -3.08 24.61 6.84
CA ARG A 78 -1.86 24.04 7.45
C ARG A 78 -1.38 22.75 6.79
N GLY A 79 -2.10 22.25 5.79
CA GLY A 79 -1.88 20.93 5.20
C GLY A 79 -2.33 19.80 6.12
N VAL A 80 -2.12 18.55 5.67
CA VAL A 80 -2.54 17.33 6.38
C VAL A 80 -1.42 16.30 6.34
N ILE A 81 -1.19 15.63 7.46
CA ILE A 81 -0.32 14.44 7.53
C ILE A 81 -1.23 13.22 7.55
N ALA A 82 -1.24 12.46 6.44
CA ALA A 82 -1.93 11.18 6.38
C ALA A 82 -1.04 10.07 6.94
N VAL A 83 -1.57 9.31 7.90
CA VAL A 83 -0.87 8.16 8.49
C VAL A 83 -1.66 6.90 8.16
N THR A 84 -0.97 5.89 7.63
CA THR A 84 -1.57 4.59 7.31
C THR A 84 -0.60 3.46 7.60
N ALA A 85 -1.14 2.24 7.64
CA ALA A 85 -0.36 1.01 7.71
C ALA A 85 -0.16 0.42 6.30
N HIS A 86 0.69 -0.60 6.19
CA HIS A 86 0.85 -1.39 4.96
C HIS A 86 -0.36 -2.33 4.78
N ILE A 87 -1.53 -1.76 4.53
CA ILE A 87 -2.83 -2.46 4.43
C ILE A 87 -3.44 -2.14 3.07
N GLY A 88 -4.04 -3.16 2.45
CA GLY A 88 -4.58 -3.05 1.10
C GLY A 88 -3.49 -2.72 0.09
N ASN A 89 -3.86 -1.99 -0.96
CA ASN A 89 -2.90 -1.52 -1.95
C ASN A 89 -2.40 -0.09 -1.64
N PHE A 90 -1.58 0.01 -0.59
CA PHE A 90 -1.05 1.29 -0.13
C PHE A 90 -0.21 2.02 -1.20
N THR A 91 0.30 1.30 -2.20
CA THR A 91 1.14 1.87 -3.27
C THR A 91 0.36 2.80 -4.21
N LEU A 92 -0.97 2.66 -4.28
CA LEU A 92 -1.84 3.46 -5.14
C LEU A 92 -2.43 4.69 -4.43
N ILE A 93 -2.21 4.87 -3.13
CA ILE A 93 -2.80 5.96 -2.34
C ILE A 93 -2.44 7.33 -2.93
N ALA A 94 -1.18 7.52 -3.31
CA ALA A 94 -0.74 8.81 -3.87
C ALA A 94 -1.43 9.11 -5.20
N ALA A 95 -1.60 8.11 -6.06
CA ALA A 95 -2.32 8.27 -7.31
C ALA A 95 -3.81 8.57 -7.08
N ALA A 96 -4.44 7.83 -6.15
CA ALA A 96 -5.84 8.06 -5.78
C ALA A 96 -6.09 9.48 -5.27
N MET A 97 -5.21 10.01 -4.41
CA MET A 97 -5.27 11.40 -3.94
C MET A 97 -5.13 12.40 -5.08
N ASN A 98 -4.14 12.19 -5.96
CA ASN A 98 -3.89 13.08 -7.08
C ASN A 98 -5.08 13.10 -8.07
N LEU A 99 -5.69 11.95 -8.38
CA LEU A 99 -6.87 11.85 -9.24
C LEU A 99 -8.09 12.57 -8.66
N GLN A 100 -8.22 12.62 -7.34
CA GLN A 100 -9.27 13.40 -6.66
C GLN A 100 -8.94 14.90 -6.54
N GLY A 101 -7.81 15.35 -7.09
CA GLY A 101 -7.40 16.75 -7.07
C GLY A 101 -6.69 17.19 -5.78
N TYR A 102 -6.25 16.24 -4.94
CA TYR A 102 -5.49 16.54 -3.73
C TYR A 102 -3.99 16.29 -3.96
N PRO A 103 -3.15 17.35 -4.00
CA PRO A 103 -1.70 17.17 -4.12
C PRO A 103 -1.17 16.33 -2.95
N PHE A 104 -0.63 15.16 -3.25
CA PHE A 104 -0.17 14.21 -2.23
C PHE A 104 1.28 13.80 -2.45
N ARG A 105 2.05 13.74 -1.35
CA ARG A 105 3.43 13.26 -1.37
C ARG A 105 3.64 12.22 -0.28
N MET A 106 4.06 11.03 -0.69
CA MET A 106 4.42 9.97 0.24
C MET A 106 5.91 10.04 0.59
N ILE A 107 6.27 9.75 1.84
CA ILE A 107 7.67 9.55 2.22
C ILE A 107 8.09 8.15 1.75
N VAL A 108 9.10 8.07 0.90
CA VAL A 108 9.51 6.82 0.25
C VAL A 108 10.98 6.55 0.50
N LYS A 109 11.28 5.33 0.95
CA LYS A 109 12.64 4.79 1.01
C LYS A 109 12.83 3.86 -0.17
N ASP A 110 13.78 4.18 -1.05
CA ASP A 110 14.07 3.32 -2.17
C ASP A 110 14.74 2.00 -1.74
N PRO A 111 14.49 0.90 -2.47
CA PRO A 111 15.23 -0.34 -2.29
C PRO A 111 16.74 -0.14 -2.43
N LYS A 112 17.52 -0.90 -1.67
CA LYS A 112 19.00 -0.83 -1.71
C LYS A 112 19.58 -1.12 -3.10
N HIS A 113 18.91 -1.95 -3.89
CA HIS A 113 19.41 -2.34 -5.21
C HIS A 113 19.10 -1.26 -6.26
N PRO A 114 20.10 -0.62 -6.90
CA PRO A 114 19.89 0.57 -7.74
C PRO A 114 18.94 0.35 -8.92
N ARG A 115 18.96 -0.85 -9.54
CA ARG A 115 18.04 -1.15 -10.65
C ARG A 115 16.60 -1.22 -10.17
N MET A 116 16.36 -1.78 -8.99
CA MET A 116 15.02 -1.86 -8.42
C MET A 116 14.52 -0.47 -8.03
N ALA A 117 15.38 0.33 -7.39
CA ALA A 117 15.07 1.73 -7.07
C ALA A 117 14.60 2.49 -8.31
N ARG A 118 15.37 2.43 -9.41
CA ARG A 118 14.99 3.07 -10.67
C ARG A 118 13.64 2.57 -11.21
N THR A 119 13.39 1.26 -11.17
CA THR A 119 12.08 0.72 -11.61
C THR A 119 10.93 1.25 -10.78
N PHE A 120 11.05 1.32 -9.46
CA PHE A 120 10.00 1.85 -8.59
C PHE A 120 9.80 3.37 -8.73
N GLN A 121 10.87 4.12 -9.00
CA GLN A 121 10.78 5.55 -9.31
C GLN A 121 10.03 5.77 -10.63
N GLN A 122 10.40 5.06 -11.70
CA GLN A 122 9.72 5.12 -12.99
C GLN A 122 8.24 4.74 -12.90
N LEU A 123 7.92 3.75 -12.07
CA LEU A 123 6.55 3.35 -11.80
C LEU A 123 5.73 4.50 -11.21
N ARG A 124 6.28 5.17 -10.18
CA ARG A 124 5.64 6.32 -9.54
C ARG A 124 5.48 7.51 -10.48
N GLU A 125 6.48 7.78 -11.31
CA GLU A 125 6.44 8.82 -12.34
C GLU A 125 5.32 8.56 -13.36
N ARG A 126 5.18 7.31 -13.84
CA ARG A 126 4.11 6.92 -14.77
C ARG A 126 2.71 7.03 -14.16
N GLN A 127 2.60 6.83 -12.85
CA GLN A 127 1.36 7.07 -12.10
C GLN A 127 1.10 8.56 -11.80
N GLY A 128 1.96 9.47 -12.24
CA GLY A 128 1.84 10.90 -11.95
C GLY A 128 1.99 11.24 -10.47
N THR A 129 2.71 10.41 -9.70
CA THR A 129 2.86 10.58 -8.25
C THR A 129 4.16 11.27 -7.88
N GLN A 130 4.11 12.11 -6.84
CA GLN A 130 5.27 12.76 -6.26
C GLN A 130 5.60 12.12 -4.90
N TRP A 131 6.87 12.11 -4.54
CA TRP A 131 7.33 11.55 -3.26
C TRP A 131 8.44 12.39 -2.64
N ILE A 132 8.62 12.20 -1.33
CA ILE A 132 9.70 12.78 -0.55
C ILE A 132 10.68 11.63 -0.21
N PRO A 133 11.96 11.71 -0.58
CA PRO A 133 12.96 10.72 -0.19
C PRO A 133 13.07 10.62 1.34
N ALA A 134 13.05 9.39 1.87
CA ALA A 134 13.21 9.15 3.31
C ALA A 134 14.66 9.35 3.79
N LEU A 135 15.62 9.36 2.88
CA LEU A 135 17.02 9.62 3.14
C LEU A 135 17.42 10.90 2.40
N PRO A 136 18.27 11.76 3.00
CA PRO A 136 18.80 12.92 2.31
C PRO A 136 19.64 12.48 1.09
N PRO A 137 19.74 13.33 0.05
CA PRO A 137 20.56 13.08 -1.13
C PRO A 137 22.06 12.93 -0.80
#